data_AF-A0A399XBF0-F1
#
_entry.id   AF-A0A399XBF0-F1
#
_cell.length_a   1.000
_cell.length_b   1.000
_cell.length_c   1.000
_cell.angle_alpha   90.00
_cell.angle_beta   90.00
_cell.angle_gamma   90.00
#
_symmetry.space_group_name_H-M   'P 1'
#
loop_
_entity.id
_entity.type
_entity.pdbx_description
1 polymer ?
#
loop_
_entity_poly.entity_id
_entity_poly.type
_entity_poly.pdbx_seq_one_letter_code
_entity_poly.pdbx_strand_id
1 'polypeptide(L)'
;MIIAGEKLTEQELRNAIYTGPWLADAKRWFSKTGCPAYAIGEKYVNGSPIRQEFLERALEWITGGKDEVVEKYMAVHQHDADAQELWQHYQAVLDWVKRVFPNYRKEMKGLDWGKFYRDHGQRKDLNAATLEARIKELIDDDEVQSVKGIYEYLLTTNEKTLNLRTFDDRMKRKVYEQQSGVCPDCRKPFDISAMEADHIVPWHKGGKTVFENCQMRCLPCNRAQSGK
;
A
#
# COMPACT_ATOMS: atom_id res chain seq x y z
N MET A 1 -30.67 -2.05 -9.31
CA MET A 1 -31.01 -3.36 -9.88
C MET A 1 -30.20 -4.38 -9.10
N ILE A 2 -30.85 -5.15 -8.22
CA ILE A 2 -30.18 -6.23 -7.49
C ILE A 2 -30.08 -7.40 -8.46
N ILE A 3 -28.88 -7.90 -8.73
CA ILE A 3 -28.69 -9.10 -9.55
C ILE A 3 -29.11 -10.28 -8.67
N ALA A 4 -30.27 -10.86 -8.97
CA ALA A 4 -30.82 -11.98 -8.21
C ALA A 4 -29.88 -13.20 -8.34
N GLY A 5 -29.29 -13.64 -7.22
CA GLY A 5 -28.49 -14.87 -7.12
C GLY A 5 -27.08 -14.70 -6.53
N GLU A 6 -26.53 -13.48 -6.49
CA GLU A 6 -25.21 -13.23 -5.88
C GLU A 6 -25.32 -12.83 -4.41
N LYS A 7 -24.37 -13.27 -3.57
CA LYS A 7 -24.24 -12.78 -2.18
C LYS A 7 -23.99 -11.27 -2.22
N LEU A 8 -24.77 -10.53 -1.43
CA LEU A 8 -24.56 -9.10 -1.25
C LEU A 8 -23.15 -8.84 -0.69
N THR A 9 -22.50 -7.82 -1.22
CA THR A 9 -21.26 -7.25 -0.66
C THR A 9 -21.53 -6.62 0.69
N GLU A 10 -20.48 -6.42 1.50
CA GLU A 10 -20.61 -5.75 2.80
C GLU A 10 -21.19 -4.34 2.64
N GLN A 11 -20.74 -3.58 1.63
CA GLN A 11 -21.31 -2.26 1.37
C GLN A 11 -22.78 -2.31 0.92
N GLU A 12 -23.19 -3.34 0.18
CA GLU A 12 -24.61 -3.54 -0.16
C GLU A 12 -25.47 -3.82 1.08
N LEU A 13 -24.94 -4.57 2.06
CA LEU A 13 -25.59 -4.82 3.35
C LEU A 13 -25.70 -3.54 4.18
N ARG A 14 -24.61 -2.77 4.33
CA ARG A 14 -24.62 -1.47 5.03
C ARG A 14 -25.65 -0.51 4.40
N ASN A 15 -25.70 -0.48 3.07
CA ASN A 15 -26.65 0.35 2.32
C ASN A 15 -28.12 -0.08 2.47
N ALA A 16 -28.41 -1.29 2.95
CA ALA A 16 -29.75 -1.72 3.30
C ALA A 16 -30.18 -1.25 4.70
N ILE A 17 -29.22 -1.05 5.61
CA ILE A 17 -29.45 -0.60 6.99
C ILE A 17 -29.50 0.93 7.06
N TYR A 18 -28.55 1.62 6.42
CA TYR A 18 -28.39 3.07 6.50
C TYR A 18 -28.94 3.75 5.23
N THR A 19 -30.27 3.80 5.13
CA THR A 19 -30.97 4.37 3.98
C THR A 19 -31.37 5.83 4.22
N GLY A 20 -31.35 6.64 3.17
CA GLY A 20 -31.81 8.02 3.24
C GLY A 20 -31.30 8.87 2.06
N PRO A 21 -31.58 10.19 2.08
CA PRO A 21 -31.25 11.09 0.98
C PRO A 21 -29.75 11.10 0.66
N TRP A 22 -28.90 11.11 1.69
CA TRP A 22 -27.45 11.00 1.57
C TRP A 22 -27.02 9.76 0.77
N LEU A 23 -27.57 8.58 1.08
CA LEU A 23 -27.20 7.34 0.38
C LEU A 23 -27.65 7.36 -1.09
N ALA A 24 -28.84 7.91 -1.35
CA ALA A 24 -29.34 8.05 -2.71
C ALA A 24 -28.40 8.93 -3.55
N ASP A 25 -27.88 10.02 -2.96
CA ASP A 25 -26.90 10.88 -3.61
C ASP A 25 -25.51 10.20 -3.74
N ALA A 26 -25.02 9.52 -2.69
CA ALA A 26 -23.77 8.78 -2.74
C ALA A 26 -23.77 7.74 -3.88
N LYS A 27 -24.89 7.01 -4.06
CA LYS A 27 -25.03 6.06 -5.18
C LYS A 27 -24.98 6.71 -6.56
N ARG A 28 -25.38 7.99 -6.70
CA ARG A 28 -25.24 8.76 -7.94
C ARG A 28 -23.77 8.97 -8.29
N TRP A 29 -22.93 9.27 -7.30
CA TRP A 29 -21.49 9.50 -7.47
C TRP A 29 -20.69 8.22 -7.66
N PHE A 30 -21.05 7.14 -6.95
CA PHE A 30 -20.16 5.99 -6.77
C PHE A 30 -20.69 4.65 -7.31
N SER A 31 -22.00 4.46 -7.48
CA SER A 31 -22.58 3.10 -7.56
C SER A 31 -23.32 2.77 -8.86
N LYS A 32 -23.01 3.48 -9.96
CA LYS A 32 -23.59 3.23 -11.29
C LYS A 32 -22.49 2.96 -12.30
N THR A 33 -22.81 2.21 -13.36
CA THR A 33 -21.89 2.05 -14.50
C THR A 33 -21.50 3.41 -15.04
N GLY A 34 -20.20 3.67 -15.19
CA GLY A 34 -19.69 4.96 -15.65
C GLY A 34 -19.98 6.13 -14.70
N CYS A 35 -20.21 5.88 -13.41
CA CYS A 35 -20.41 6.94 -12.42
C CYS A 35 -19.20 7.90 -12.37
N PRO A 36 -19.38 9.15 -11.88
CA PRO A 36 -18.30 10.11 -11.80
C PRO A 36 -17.05 9.60 -11.07
N ALA A 37 -17.22 8.85 -9.97
CA ALA A 37 -16.09 8.28 -9.24
C ALA A 37 -15.28 7.29 -10.09
N TYR A 38 -15.95 6.45 -10.87
CA TYR A 38 -15.28 5.55 -11.80
C TYR A 38 -14.52 6.33 -12.87
N ALA A 39 -15.17 7.32 -13.50
CA ALA A 39 -14.58 8.10 -14.58
C ALA A 39 -13.25 8.78 -14.19
N ILE A 40 -13.10 9.22 -12.94
CA ILE A 40 -11.87 9.86 -12.47
C ILE A 40 -10.90 8.90 -11.76
N GLY A 41 -11.39 7.76 -11.30
CA GLY A 41 -10.70 6.87 -10.35
C GLY A 41 -10.33 5.49 -10.91
N GLU A 42 -10.85 5.05 -12.05
CA GLU A 42 -10.66 3.69 -12.59
C GLU A 42 -9.19 3.25 -12.76
N LYS A 43 -8.28 4.20 -12.92
CA LYS A 43 -6.83 3.97 -13.03
C LYS A 43 -6.17 3.71 -11.68
N TYR A 44 -6.74 4.22 -10.60
CA TYR A 44 -6.14 4.26 -9.25
C TYR A 44 -6.86 3.34 -8.27
N VAL A 45 -8.15 3.09 -8.48
CA VAL A 45 -9.01 2.34 -7.58
C VAL A 45 -9.39 1.00 -8.23
N ASN A 46 -9.31 -0.06 -7.45
CA ASN A 46 -9.87 -1.36 -7.83
C ASN A 46 -11.34 -1.42 -7.44
N GLY A 47 -12.12 -2.12 -8.26
CA GLY A 47 -13.49 -2.46 -7.94
C GLY A 47 -14.46 -2.16 -9.07
N SER A 48 -15.71 -2.48 -8.80
CA SER A 48 -16.85 -2.41 -9.67
C SER A 48 -17.87 -1.43 -9.08
N PRO A 49 -18.19 -0.34 -9.78
CA PRO A 49 -19.21 0.60 -9.33
C PRO A 49 -20.56 -0.05 -9.09
N ILE A 50 -20.97 -0.98 -9.96
CA ILE A 50 -22.28 -1.64 -9.83
C ILE A 50 -22.36 -2.53 -8.57
N ARG A 51 -21.22 -3.09 -8.14
CA ARG A 51 -21.08 -3.83 -6.87
C ARG A 51 -20.75 -2.93 -5.68
N GLN A 52 -20.81 -1.60 -5.86
CA GLN A 52 -20.67 -0.59 -4.81
C GLN A 52 -19.27 -0.52 -4.16
N GLU A 53 -18.27 -1.15 -4.76
CA GLU A 53 -16.89 -1.20 -4.24
C GLU A 53 -16.20 0.18 -4.29
N PHE A 54 -16.61 1.06 -5.22
CA PHE A 54 -16.14 2.45 -5.25
C PHE A 54 -16.69 3.27 -4.08
N LEU A 55 -17.95 3.04 -3.71
CA LEU A 55 -18.57 3.71 -2.56
C LEU A 55 -17.90 3.23 -1.26
N GLU A 56 -17.70 1.92 -1.15
CA GLU A 56 -16.98 1.32 -0.03
C GLU A 56 -15.58 1.93 0.11
N ARG A 57 -14.81 1.99 -0.98
CA ARG A 57 -13.46 2.56 -0.93
C ARG A 57 -13.46 4.05 -0.55
N ALA A 58 -14.41 4.83 -1.05
CA ALA A 58 -14.53 6.24 -0.66
C ALA A 58 -14.84 6.40 0.84
N LEU A 59 -15.69 5.53 1.39
CA LEU A 59 -16.03 5.49 2.81
C LEU A 59 -14.83 5.06 3.67
N GLU A 60 -14.11 4.01 3.27
CA GLU A 60 -12.87 3.59 3.93
C GLU A 60 -11.86 4.76 3.97
N TRP A 61 -11.77 5.51 2.86
CA TRP A 61 -10.87 6.64 2.75
C TRP A 61 -11.23 7.81 3.66
N ILE A 62 -12.48 8.27 3.67
CA ILE A 62 -12.86 9.42 4.50
C ILE A 62 -12.85 9.09 5.99
N THR A 63 -13.19 7.85 6.36
CA THR A 63 -13.25 7.43 7.76
C THR A 63 -11.90 6.98 8.32
N GLY A 64 -10.97 6.56 7.46
CA GLY A 64 -9.68 6.02 7.87
C GLY A 64 -9.75 4.64 8.50
N GLY A 65 -10.85 3.93 8.33
CA GLY A 65 -11.07 2.61 8.91
C GLY A 65 -12.01 1.76 8.06
N LYS A 66 -12.39 0.61 8.60
CA LYS A 66 -13.33 -0.34 8.00
C LYS A 66 -14.49 -0.60 8.96
N ASP A 67 -15.50 -1.30 8.45
CA ASP A 67 -16.63 -1.87 9.19
C ASP A 67 -17.27 -0.86 10.15
N GLU A 68 -17.12 -1.03 11.47
CA GLU A 68 -17.78 -0.22 12.50
C GLU A 68 -17.61 1.30 12.30
N VAL A 69 -16.44 1.74 11.81
CA VAL A 69 -16.18 3.17 11.57
C VAL A 69 -16.99 3.68 10.37
N VAL A 70 -17.09 2.87 9.32
CA VAL A 70 -17.89 3.17 8.12
C VAL A 70 -19.37 3.18 8.47
N GLU A 71 -19.84 2.20 9.22
CA GLU A 71 -21.23 2.12 9.68
C GLU A 71 -21.62 3.33 10.53
N LYS A 72 -20.75 3.75 11.46
CA LYS A 72 -20.97 4.95 12.26
C LYS A 72 -21.06 6.21 11.41
N TYR A 73 -20.18 6.36 10.40
CA TYR A 73 -20.24 7.49 9.47
C TYR A 73 -21.58 7.50 8.73
N MET A 74 -21.96 6.36 8.13
CA MET A 74 -23.24 6.24 7.42
C MET A 74 -24.45 6.51 8.33
N ALA A 75 -24.44 6.02 9.57
CA ALA A 75 -25.52 6.24 10.53
C ALA A 75 -25.73 7.72 10.88
N VAL A 76 -24.62 8.48 10.99
CA VAL A 76 -24.65 9.93 11.26
C VAL A 76 -25.16 10.71 10.06
N HIS A 77 -24.71 10.35 8.85
CA HIS A 77 -24.96 11.12 7.64
C HIS A 77 -26.21 10.69 6.85
N GLN A 78 -26.84 9.56 7.15
CA GLN A 78 -27.94 9.01 6.33
C GLN A 78 -29.11 10.00 6.07
N HIS A 79 -29.33 10.98 6.95
CA HIS A 79 -30.37 11.98 6.83
C HIS A 79 -29.91 13.31 6.20
N ASP A 80 -28.62 13.44 5.88
CA ASP A 80 -28.10 14.60 5.16
C ASP A 80 -28.69 14.68 3.75
N ALA A 81 -28.78 15.90 3.21
CA ALA A 81 -29.42 16.15 1.92
C ALA A 81 -28.63 15.57 0.73
N ASP A 82 -27.31 15.48 0.84
CA ASP A 82 -26.40 15.03 -0.21
C ASP A 82 -25.13 14.39 0.35
N ALA A 83 -24.33 13.76 -0.52
CA ALA A 83 -23.06 13.13 -0.17
C ALA A 83 -21.86 13.97 -0.63
N GLN A 84 -21.99 15.29 -0.64
CA GLN A 84 -21.00 16.19 -1.22
C GLN A 84 -19.65 16.14 -0.47
N GLU A 85 -19.66 15.98 0.86
CA GLU A 85 -18.44 15.82 1.65
C GLU A 85 -17.64 14.59 1.21
N LEU A 86 -18.30 13.43 1.13
CA LEU A 86 -17.69 12.17 0.69
C LEU A 86 -17.13 12.30 -0.73
N TRP A 87 -17.90 12.92 -1.63
CA TRP A 87 -17.50 13.14 -3.02
C TRP A 87 -16.27 14.06 -3.11
N GLN A 88 -16.26 15.19 -2.41
CA GLN A 88 -15.13 16.12 -2.39
C GLN A 88 -13.89 15.49 -1.79
N HIS A 89 -14.02 14.71 -0.73
CA HIS A 89 -12.90 13.98 -0.15
C HIS A 89 -12.28 13.01 -1.16
N TYR A 90 -13.11 12.23 -1.87
CA TYR A 90 -12.64 11.31 -2.90
C TYR A 90 -11.90 12.03 -4.04
N GLN A 91 -12.42 13.17 -4.51
CA GLN A 91 -11.75 14.01 -5.50
C GLN A 91 -10.40 14.51 -4.98
N ALA A 92 -10.36 15.04 -3.75
CA ALA A 92 -9.14 15.58 -3.15
C ALA A 92 -8.03 14.53 -3.05
N VAL A 93 -8.36 13.28 -2.69
CA VAL A 93 -7.41 12.16 -2.70
C VAL A 93 -6.84 11.95 -4.11
N LEU A 94 -7.69 11.83 -5.13
CA LEU A 94 -7.23 11.55 -6.50
C LEU A 94 -6.47 12.72 -7.13
N ASP A 95 -6.88 13.96 -6.86
CA ASP A 95 -6.19 15.16 -7.33
C ASP A 95 -4.79 15.26 -6.69
N TRP A 96 -4.67 14.90 -5.40
CA TRP A 96 -3.37 14.77 -4.75
C TRP A 96 -2.51 13.70 -5.41
N VAL A 97 -3.04 12.51 -5.68
CA VAL A 97 -2.30 11.44 -6.37
C VAL A 97 -1.78 11.92 -7.73
N LYS A 98 -2.64 12.55 -8.55
CA LYS A 98 -2.26 13.07 -9.87
C LYS A 98 -1.23 14.19 -9.80
N ARG A 99 -1.26 15.00 -8.74
CA ARG A 99 -0.28 16.06 -8.51
C ARG A 99 1.08 15.51 -8.08
N VAL A 100 1.10 14.52 -7.19
CA VAL A 100 2.34 13.94 -6.64
C VAL A 100 2.97 12.94 -7.61
N PHE A 101 2.15 12.16 -8.32
CA PHE A 101 2.57 11.11 -9.27
C PHE A 101 1.84 11.28 -10.61
N PRO A 102 2.20 12.29 -11.43
CA PRO A 102 1.49 12.61 -12.67
C PRO A 102 1.59 11.54 -13.76
N ASN A 103 2.70 10.77 -13.77
CA ASN A 103 2.94 9.75 -14.78
C ASN A 103 2.31 8.42 -14.35
N TYR A 104 1.12 8.17 -14.88
CA TYR A 104 0.39 6.94 -14.59
C TYR A 104 1.15 5.68 -15.03
N ARG A 105 1.21 4.69 -14.14
CA ARG A 105 1.65 3.31 -14.41
C ARG A 105 0.63 2.34 -13.84
N LYS A 106 0.50 1.14 -14.43
CA LYS A 106 -0.50 0.13 -14.00
C LYS A 106 -0.34 -0.28 -12.53
N GLU A 107 0.88 -0.20 -12.00
CA GLU A 107 1.24 -0.52 -10.61
C GLU A 107 0.59 0.43 -9.59
N MET A 108 0.20 1.63 -10.02
CA MET A 108 -0.54 2.59 -9.20
C MET A 108 -1.96 2.13 -8.88
N LYS A 109 -2.51 1.18 -9.66
CA LYS A 109 -3.88 0.74 -9.48
C LYS A 109 -4.03 -0.14 -8.23
N GLY A 110 -4.93 0.27 -7.35
CA GLY A 110 -5.30 -0.45 -6.14
C GLY A 110 -4.43 -0.18 -4.92
N LEU A 111 -3.47 0.74 -5.00
CA LEU A 111 -2.75 1.22 -3.82
C LEU A 111 -3.71 1.93 -2.85
N ASP A 112 -3.33 1.98 -1.57
CA ASP A 112 -4.15 2.62 -0.53
C ASP A 112 -3.98 4.15 -0.55
N TRP A 113 -4.49 4.76 -1.63
CA TRP A 113 -4.37 6.19 -1.85
C TRP A 113 -5.04 7.03 -0.76
N GLY A 114 -6.11 6.54 -0.12
CA GLY A 114 -6.74 7.21 1.00
C GLY A 114 -5.84 7.26 2.23
N LYS A 115 -5.18 6.15 2.59
CA LYS A 115 -4.17 6.15 3.66
C LYS A 115 -3.01 7.08 3.32
N PHE A 116 -2.46 6.98 2.10
CA PHE A 116 -1.33 7.82 1.69
C PHE A 116 -1.69 9.31 1.71
N TYR A 117 -2.89 9.68 1.25
CA TYR A 117 -3.37 11.06 1.32
C TYR A 117 -3.56 11.53 2.76
N ARG A 118 -4.09 10.69 3.65
CA ARG A 118 -4.25 11.04 5.06
C ARG A 118 -2.91 11.31 5.75
N ASP A 119 -1.94 10.44 5.50
CA ASP A 119 -0.64 10.47 6.18
C ASP A 119 0.32 11.51 5.56
N HIS A 120 0.15 11.82 4.26
CA HIS A 120 1.11 12.60 3.48
C HIS A 120 0.48 13.73 2.64
N GLY A 121 -0.84 13.88 2.64
CA GLY A 121 -1.58 14.85 1.82
C GLY A 121 -1.17 16.29 2.03
N GLN A 122 -0.78 16.62 3.27
CA GLN A 122 -0.38 17.96 3.70
C GLN A 122 1.12 18.24 3.53
N ARG A 123 1.91 17.26 3.08
CA ARG A 123 3.34 17.43 2.83
C ARG A 123 3.58 18.40 1.68
N LYS A 124 4.53 19.31 1.89
CA LYS A 124 4.94 20.34 0.92
C LYS A 124 6.26 20.03 0.22
N ASP A 125 6.98 19.02 0.69
CA ASP A 125 8.28 18.58 0.19
C ASP A 125 8.18 17.56 -0.97
N LEU A 126 6.97 17.08 -1.28
CA LEU A 126 6.72 16.16 -2.39
C LEU A 126 6.81 16.88 -3.74
N ASN A 127 7.99 16.82 -4.36
CA ASN A 127 8.21 17.33 -5.72
C ASN A 127 8.02 16.22 -6.77
N ALA A 128 7.08 16.41 -7.69
CA ALA A 128 6.72 15.41 -8.69
C ALA A 128 7.89 15.01 -9.62
N ALA A 129 8.75 15.96 -10.01
CA ALA A 129 9.89 15.66 -10.90
C ALA A 129 10.96 14.84 -10.17
N THR A 130 11.26 15.20 -8.91
CA THR A 130 12.18 14.43 -8.06
C THR A 130 11.66 13.02 -7.81
N LEU A 131 10.38 12.89 -7.48
CA LEU A 131 9.75 11.58 -7.26
C LEU A 131 9.78 10.73 -8.52
N GLU A 132 9.46 11.29 -9.68
CA GLU A 132 9.49 10.56 -10.95
C GLU A 132 10.90 10.07 -11.31
N ALA A 133 11.94 10.87 -11.06
CA ALA A 133 13.32 10.44 -11.24
C ALA A 133 13.68 9.26 -10.33
N ARG A 134 13.28 9.34 -9.05
CA ARG A 134 13.48 8.25 -8.07
C ARG A 134 12.67 6.99 -8.42
N ILE A 135 11.47 7.13 -8.96
CA ILE A 135 10.67 5.98 -9.43
C ILE A 135 11.43 5.22 -10.53
N LYS A 136 11.99 5.94 -11.52
CA LYS A 136 12.76 5.31 -12.60
C LYS A 136 14.00 4.59 -12.09
N GLU A 137 14.77 5.25 -11.21
CA GLU A 137 15.95 4.65 -10.58
C GLU A 137 15.60 3.35 -9.84
N LEU A 138 14.50 3.34 -9.09
CA LEU A 138 14.06 2.16 -8.33
C LEU A 138 13.46 1.06 -9.22
N ILE A 139 12.90 1.41 -10.38
CA ILE A 139 12.44 0.43 -11.37
C ILE A 139 13.64 -0.24 -12.05
N ASP A 140 14.72 0.51 -12.29
CA ASP A 140 15.93 0.02 -12.94
C ASP A 140 16.87 -0.73 -11.97
N ASP A 141 16.60 -0.71 -10.66
CA ASP A 141 17.39 -1.45 -9.66
C ASP A 141 16.91 -2.91 -9.55
N ASP A 142 17.74 -3.84 -10.04
CA ASP A 142 17.50 -5.30 -9.97
C ASP A 142 17.30 -5.86 -8.55
N GLU A 143 17.66 -5.10 -7.50
CA GLU A 143 17.39 -5.48 -6.12
C GLU A 143 15.92 -5.25 -5.73
N VAL A 144 15.19 -4.35 -6.39
CA VAL A 144 13.78 -4.03 -6.09
C VAL A 144 12.85 -5.01 -6.79
N GLN A 145 12.10 -5.82 -6.04
CA GLN A 145 11.17 -6.79 -6.63
C GLN A 145 9.71 -6.31 -6.67
N SER A 146 9.37 -5.21 -5.98
CA SER A 146 8.00 -4.66 -5.93
C SER A 146 7.93 -3.24 -6.47
N VAL A 147 7.60 -3.12 -7.77
CA VAL A 147 7.34 -1.82 -8.41
C VAL A 147 6.14 -1.11 -7.78
N LYS A 148 5.14 -1.86 -7.29
CA LYS A 148 4.01 -1.29 -6.53
C LYS A 148 4.47 -0.67 -5.21
N GLY A 149 5.44 -1.30 -4.54
CA GLY A 149 5.98 -0.86 -3.27
C GLY A 149 6.74 0.46 -3.32
N ILE A 150 7.29 0.81 -4.49
CA ILE A 150 8.04 2.06 -4.71
C ILE A 150 7.25 3.29 -4.26
N TYR A 151 5.95 3.36 -4.57
CA TYR A 151 5.13 4.53 -4.22
C TYR A 151 5.03 4.72 -2.71
N GLU A 152 4.86 3.64 -1.95
CA GLU A 152 4.84 3.71 -0.49
C GLU A 152 6.22 4.01 0.09
N TYR A 153 7.27 3.38 -0.45
CA TYR A 153 8.65 3.66 -0.06
C TYR A 153 8.99 5.15 -0.19
N LEU A 154 8.64 5.78 -1.31
CA LEU A 154 8.93 7.20 -1.53
C LEU A 154 8.18 8.13 -0.56
N LEU A 155 7.05 7.68 -0.04
CA LEU A 155 6.26 8.42 0.94
C LEU A 155 6.71 8.18 2.39
N THR A 156 7.18 6.98 2.71
CA THR A 156 7.40 6.51 4.10
C THR A 156 8.85 6.19 4.43
N THR A 157 9.72 6.07 3.43
CA THR A 157 11.10 5.52 3.51
C THR A 157 11.18 4.06 4.00
N ASN A 158 10.06 3.35 4.07
CA ASN A 158 10.03 1.96 4.52
C ASN A 158 10.50 0.99 3.42
N GLU A 159 11.77 0.59 3.48
CA GLU A 159 12.40 -0.31 2.49
C GLU A 159 11.69 -1.65 2.34
N LYS A 160 10.98 -2.14 3.37
CA LYS A 160 10.25 -3.42 3.31
C LYS A 160 9.20 -3.44 2.20
N THR A 161 8.66 -2.28 1.85
CA THR A 161 7.66 -2.16 0.78
C THR A 161 8.22 -2.51 -0.59
N LEU A 162 9.53 -2.31 -0.81
CA LEU A 162 10.22 -2.60 -2.06
C LEU A 162 10.36 -4.09 -2.35
N ASN A 163 10.13 -4.95 -1.34
CA ASN A 163 10.36 -6.40 -1.42
C ASN A 163 11.74 -6.68 -2.01
N LEU A 164 12.80 -6.20 -1.35
CA LEU A 164 14.15 -6.33 -1.87
C LEU A 164 14.54 -7.80 -2.05
N ARG A 165 15.38 -8.07 -3.06
CA ARG A 165 15.88 -9.41 -3.37
C ARG A 165 16.50 -10.03 -2.12
N THR A 166 16.23 -11.32 -1.94
CA THR A 166 16.76 -12.12 -0.83
C THR A 166 17.80 -13.11 -1.33
N PHE A 167 18.73 -13.47 -0.45
CA PHE A 167 19.73 -14.48 -0.73
C PHE A 167 19.08 -15.86 -0.94
N ASP A 168 19.53 -16.61 -1.93
CA ASP A 168 19.06 -17.98 -2.16
C ASP A 168 19.68 -18.97 -1.14
N ASP A 169 19.03 -20.12 -0.95
CA ASP A 169 19.44 -21.08 0.09
C ASP A 169 20.82 -21.69 -0.14
N ARG A 170 21.28 -21.76 -1.41
CA ARG A 170 22.62 -22.22 -1.74
C ARG A 170 23.66 -21.21 -1.26
N MET A 171 23.40 -19.91 -1.46
CA MET A 171 24.25 -18.83 -0.98
C MET A 171 24.29 -18.80 0.54
N LYS A 172 23.12 -18.86 1.20
CA LYS A 172 23.01 -18.95 2.67
C LYS A 172 23.83 -20.10 3.23
N ARG A 173 23.70 -21.31 2.65
CA ARG A 173 24.47 -22.48 3.06
C ARG A 173 25.97 -22.24 2.93
N LYS A 174 26.45 -21.76 1.78
CA LYS A 174 27.88 -21.53 1.56
C LYS A 174 28.47 -20.54 2.57
N VAL A 175 27.78 -19.42 2.82
CA VAL A 175 28.23 -18.41 3.78
C VAL A 175 28.20 -18.95 5.21
N TYR A 176 27.16 -19.72 5.56
CA TYR A 176 27.07 -20.40 6.85
C TYR A 176 28.30 -21.29 7.12
N GLU A 177 28.68 -22.13 6.14
CA GLU A 177 29.85 -23.00 6.28
C GLU A 177 31.16 -22.18 6.37
N GLN A 178 31.30 -21.10 5.59
CA GLN A 178 32.47 -20.21 5.68
C GLN A 178 32.59 -19.52 7.04
N GLN A 179 31.46 -19.15 7.64
CA GLN A 179 31.40 -18.59 8.98
C GLN A 179 31.49 -19.67 10.08
N SER A 180 31.55 -20.96 9.73
CA SER A 180 31.51 -22.08 10.68
C SER A 180 30.30 -22.01 11.63
N GLY A 181 29.16 -21.52 11.14
CA GLY A 181 27.95 -21.27 11.95
C GLY A 181 28.09 -20.19 13.01
N VAL A 182 29.17 -19.39 13.01
CA VAL A 182 29.41 -18.34 14.00
C VAL A 182 28.80 -17.02 13.53
N CYS A 183 27.94 -16.43 14.36
CA CYS A 183 27.39 -15.10 14.12
C CYS A 183 28.49 -14.02 14.20
N PRO A 184 28.62 -13.11 13.21
CA PRO A 184 29.69 -12.11 13.19
C PRO A 184 29.58 -11.07 14.32
N ASP A 185 28.37 -10.80 14.82
CA ASP A 185 28.16 -9.78 15.86
C ASP A 185 28.45 -10.31 17.27
N CYS A 186 27.78 -11.41 17.65
CA CYS A 186 27.87 -11.94 19.02
C CYS A 186 28.94 -13.02 19.18
N ARG A 187 29.58 -13.45 18.08
CA ARG A 187 30.66 -14.43 18.04
C ARG A 187 30.30 -15.81 18.64
N LYS A 188 29.00 -16.14 18.69
CA LYS A 188 28.50 -17.44 19.16
C LYS A 188 28.12 -18.35 17.98
N PRO A 189 28.29 -19.68 18.12
CA PRO A 189 27.84 -20.65 17.13
C PRO A 189 26.31 -20.85 17.21
N PHE A 190 25.69 -21.06 16.06
CA PHE A 190 24.27 -21.37 15.91
C PHE A 190 24.08 -22.37 14.78
N ASP A 191 23.01 -23.17 14.86
CA ASP A 191 22.52 -23.92 13.71
C ASP A 191 22.00 -22.97 12.64
N ILE A 192 22.10 -23.37 11.38
CA ILE A 192 21.63 -22.58 10.24
C ILE A 192 20.15 -22.18 10.36
N SER A 193 19.31 -23.02 10.98
CA SER A 193 17.89 -22.75 11.21
C SER A 193 17.64 -21.63 12.23
N ALA A 194 18.63 -21.31 13.06
CA ALA A 194 18.61 -20.20 14.00
C ALA A 194 19.33 -18.95 13.46
N MET A 195 19.62 -18.91 12.15
CA MET A 195 20.28 -17.81 11.48
C MET A 195 19.49 -17.34 10.24
N GLU A 196 19.67 -16.07 9.90
CA GLU A 196 19.16 -15.44 8.70
C GLU A 196 20.31 -14.79 7.94
N ALA A 197 20.25 -14.84 6.61
CA ALA A 197 21.18 -14.07 5.79
C ALA A 197 20.80 -12.59 5.82
N ASP A 198 21.83 -11.76 5.88
CA ASP A 198 21.72 -10.32 5.92
C ASP A 198 22.79 -9.71 5.02
N HIS A 199 22.57 -8.47 4.60
CA HIS A 199 23.54 -7.74 3.81
C HIS A 199 24.61 -7.15 4.74
N ILE A 200 25.88 -7.22 4.34
CA ILE A 200 26.99 -6.56 5.06
C ILE A 200 26.88 -5.04 4.85
N VAL A 201 26.79 -4.62 3.60
CA VAL A 201 26.42 -3.26 3.19
C VAL A 201 24.93 -3.27 2.88
N PRO A 202 24.10 -2.49 3.61
CA PRO A 202 22.67 -2.44 3.36
C PRO A 202 22.33 -1.82 2.00
N TRP A 203 21.14 -2.15 1.48
CA TRP A 203 20.71 -1.75 0.13
C TRP A 203 20.74 -0.24 -0.11
N HIS A 204 20.25 0.60 0.82
CA HIS A 204 20.29 2.06 0.65
C HIS A 204 21.71 2.65 0.58
N LYS A 205 22.75 1.87 0.90
CA LYS A 205 24.17 2.24 0.72
C LYS A 205 24.79 1.61 -0.54
N GLY A 206 23.97 1.05 -1.44
CA GLY A 206 24.41 0.39 -2.67
C GLY A 206 24.74 -1.10 -2.49
N GLY A 207 24.36 -1.71 -1.37
CA GLY A 207 24.52 -3.13 -1.15
C GLY A 207 23.71 -3.99 -2.11
N LYS A 208 24.35 -4.99 -2.73
CA LYS A 208 23.71 -5.94 -3.66
C LYS A 208 23.52 -7.32 -3.02
N THR A 209 22.56 -8.09 -3.51
CA THR A 209 22.31 -9.48 -3.05
C THR A 209 23.26 -10.44 -3.75
N VAL A 210 24.54 -10.37 -3.36
CA VAL A 210 25.64 -11.18 -3.88
C VAL A 210 26.39 -11.86 -2.74
N PHE A 211 27.15 -12.90 -3.07
CA PHE A 211 27.83 -13.75 -2.09
C PHE A 211 28.77 -12.95 -1.18
N GLU A 212 29.52 -12.01 -1.75
CA GLU A 212 30.50 -11.17 -1.06
C GLU A 212 29.86 -10.19 -0.07
N ASN A 213 28.58 -9.88 -0.26
CA ASN A 213 27.81 -8.99 0.58
C ASN A 213 26.85 -9.75 1.52
N CYS A 214 26.88 -11.08 1.53
CA CYS A 214 26.04 -11.92 2.36
C CYS A 214 26.78 -12.28 3.66
N GLN A 215 26.08 -12.17 4.78
CA GLN A 215 26.52 -12.70 6.08
C GLN A 215 25.37 -13.44 6.77
N MET A 216 25.66 -14.56 7.43
CA MET A 216 24.67 -15.25 8.27
C MET A 216 24.72 -14.66 9.68
N ARG A 217 23.58 -14.16 10.17
CA ARG A 217 23.44 -13.59 11.51
C ARG A 217 22.41 -14.37 12.30
N CYS A 218 22.61 -14.54 13.61
CA CYS A 218 21.60 -15.21 14.43
C CYS A 218 20.34 -14.36 14.54
N LEU A 219 19.18 -15.03 14.68
CA LEU A 219 17.87 -14.36 14.74
C LEU A 219 17.80 -13.20 15.76
N PRO A 220 18.36 -13.32 16.99
CA PRO A 220 18.33 -12.22 17.95
C PRO A 220 19.11 -10.98 17.48
N CYS A 221 20.30 -11.18 16.89
CA CYS A 221 21.14 -10.08 16.41
C CYS A 221 20.51 -9.40 15.19
N ASN A 222 19.93 -10.18 14.27
CA ASN A 222 19.26 -9.63 13.08
C ASN A 222 18.03 -8.78 13.47
N ARG A 223 17.17 -9.29 14.36
CA ARG A 223 15.98 -8.57 14.85
C ARG A 223 16.32 -7.28 15.58
N ALA A 224 17.40 -7.25 16.35
CA ALA A 224 17.86 -6.05 17.05
C ALA A 224 18.29 -4.91 16.10
N GLN A 225 18.70 -5.25 14.87
CA GLN A 225 19.01 -4.26 13.82
C GLN A 225 17.76 -3.83 13.06
N SER A 226 16.86 -4.77 12.74
CA SER A 226 15.61 -4.49 12.01
C SER A 226 14.60 -3.61 12.77
N GLY A 227 14.81 -3.40 14.07
CA GLY A 227 14.01 -2.50 14.92
C GLY A 227 14.62 -1.11 15.11
N LYS A 228 15.72 -0.78 14.42
CA LYS A 228 16.33 0.55 14.35
C LYS A 228 16.14 1.15 12.97
#